data_AF-A0A940A5W5-F1
#
_entry.id   AF-A0A940A5W5-F1
#
_cell.length_a   1.000
_cell.length_b   1.000
_cell.length_c   1.000
_cell.angle_alpha   90.00
_cell.angle_beta   90.00
_cell.angle_gamma   90.00
#
_symmetry.space_group_name_H-M   'P 1'
#
loop_
_entity.id
_entity.type
_entity.pdbx_description
1 polymer ?
#
loop_
_entity_poly.entity_id
_entity_poly.type
_entity_poly.pdbx_seq_one_letter_code
_entity_poly.pdbx_strand_id
1 'polypeptide(L)'
;MKKTILFFAAIMTAAASFAQDGQIYKALEQRDEGKFHEAQATMKEVLANPKTKKLAFAYNVAGQVELRLLNGEVDKIQQGLAIDTTLFINCMDKAVEYFTKSYELDHTPDAKGKVKPKYDWGDKFDIGEGNGNRVWMKKIINYYLYSAQFRLIQNNEKEAYKYYIKYLEFPDNPVFTKAEADSIRKADKKNISKVGYYASMIAFRSLKDYDLALKTVDMAIDSEDAVTREDCYFMKAYSQLQKQDTAQWLNTLKLAMENTNNVSYPQMMLKYYYDHHQQAEASKIADEFVAKAPDNKMAHYIKGVVLMDQMKDKEALESFNKALEIDPNFVEAIANVGVVHFNEIRELNQKATTDNKDPKYKAQQNELKEKLTVTRQYFAKVQELVPDNPALWQEKLQNIDNLIDVVENNLKEVAKRDKK
;
A
#
# COMPACT_ATOMS: atom_id res chain seq x y z
N MET A 1 65.82 -27.04 -31.02
CA MET A 1 64.83 -27.70 -30.13
C MET A 1 64.06 -26.74 -29.21
N LYS A 2 64.63 -25.66 -28.66
CA LYS A 2 63.86 -24.73 -27.78
C LYS A 2 62.79 -23.89 -28.49
N LYS A 3 62.97 -23.50 -29.77
CA LYS A 3 61.98 -22.70 -30.53
C LYS A 3 60.78 -23.51 -31.04
N THR A 4 60.96 -24.80 -31.33
CA THR A 4 59.88 -25.70 -31.77
C THR A 4 58.96 -26.13 -30.62
N ILE A 5 59.50 -26.29 -29.40
CA ILE A 5 58.70 -26.62 -28.20
C ILE A 5 57.81 -25.43 -27.78
N LEU A 6 58.28 -24.19 -27.93
CA LEU A 6 57.47 -22.97 -27.66
C LEU A 6 56.34 -22.77 -28.69
N PHE A 7 56.54 -23.14 -29.95
CA PHE A 7 55.52 -23.05 -31.00
C PHE A 7 54.44 -24.14 -30.85
N PHE A 8 54.82 -25.37 -30.47
CA PHE A 8 53.87 -26.43 -30.14
C PHE A 8 53.11 -26.17 -28.83
N ALA A 9 53.76 -25.58 -27.82
CA ALA A 9 53.06 -25.14 -26.60
C ALA A 9 52.04 -24.02 -26.90
N ALA A 10 52.39 -23.06 -27.76
CA ALA A 10 51.49 -21.99 -28.21
C ALA A 10 50.28 -22.51 -29.02
N ILE A 11 50.50 -23.49 -29.91
CA ILE A 11 49.44 -24.15 -30.69
C ILE A 11 48.57 -25.05 -29.81
N MET A 12 49.13 -25.75 -28.82
CA MET A 12 48.32 -26.54 -27.87
C MET A 12 47.54 -25.64 -26.91
N THR A 13 48.07 -24.48 -26.50
CA THR A 13 47.28 -23.49 -25.75
C THR A 13 46.19 -22.85 -26.59
N ALA A 14 46.40 -22.64 -27.89
CA ALA A 14 45.38 -22.16 -28.82
C ALA A 14 44.30 -23.22 -29.11
N ALA A 15 44.69 -24.48 -29.34
CA ALA A 15 43.76 -25.60 -29.55
C ALA A 15 42.93 -25.91 -28.29
N ALA A 16 43.51 -25.76 -27.09
CA ALA A 16 42.79 -25.91 -25.82
C ALA A 16 41.82 -24.75 -25.54
N SER A 17 42.06 -23.54 -26.05
CA SER A 17 41.06 -22.46 -26.03
C SER A 17 39.93 -22.71 -27.04
N PHE A 18 40.22 -23.20 -28.25
CA PHE A 18 39.19 -23.50 -29.27
C PHE A 18 38.30 -24.71 -28.91
N ALA A 19 38.82 -25.73 -28.22
CA ALA A 19 38.05 -26.92 -27.84
C ALA A 19 37.00 -26.63 -26.75
N GLN A 20 37.23 -25.64 -25.88
CA GLN A 20 36.32 -25.27 -24.78
C GLN A 20 35.20 -24.32 -25.24
N ASP A 21 35.46 -23.49 -26.26
CA ASP A 21 34.42 -22.76 -26.98
C ASP A 21 33.49 -23.72 -27.75
N GLY A 22 34.02 -24.87 -28.20
CA GLY A 22 33.26 -25.89 -28.93
C GLY A 22 32.02 -26.42 -28.21
N GLN A 23 32.05 -26.55 -26.87
CA GLN A 23 30.87 -26.98 -26.10
C GLN A 23 29.79 -25.89 -26.04
N ILE A 24 30.18 -24.60 -26.07
CA ILE A 24 29.22 -23.50 -26.16
C ILE A 24 28.52 -23.53 -27.52
N TYR A 25 29.26 -23.73 -28.61
CA TYR A 25 28.69 -23.87 -29.95
C TYR A 25 27.84 -25.14 -30.12
N LYS A 26 28.23 -26.25 -29.49
CA LYS A 26 27.40 -27.47 -29.43
C LYS A 26 26.06 -27.19 -28.76
N ALA A 27 26.04 -26.43 -27.67
CA ALA A 27 24.78 -26.06 -27.02
C ALA A 27 23.91 -25.14 -27.89
N LEU A 28 24.52 -24.25 -28.68
CA LEU A 28 23.81 -23.44 -29.68
C LEU A 28 23.20 -24.32 -30.78
N GLU A 29 23.96 -25.27 -31.32
CA GLU A 29 23.46 -26.22 -32.31
C GLU A 29 22.28 -27.04 -31.75
N GLN A 30 22.44 -27.61 -30.54
CA GLN A 30 21.37 -28.34 -29.86
C GLN A 30 20.11 -27.46 -29.67
N ARG A 31 20.28 -26.18 -29.31
CA ARG A 31 19.18 -25.24 -29.20
C ARG A 31 18.50 -25.01 -30.56
N ASP A 32 19.27 -24.79 -31.62
CA ASP A 32 18.74 -24.51 -32.97
C ASP A 32 18.02 -25.73 -33.56
N GLU A 33 18.43 -26.93 -33.18
CA GLU A 33 17.74 -28.19 -33.47
C GLU A 33 16.50 -28.44 -32.58
N GLY A 34 16.18 -27.56 -31.64
CA GLY A 34 15.06 -27.71 -30.71
C GLY A 34 15.31 -28.65 -29.53
N LYS A 35 16.55 -29.14 -29.34
CA LYS A 35 16.95 -30.04 -28.24
C LYS A 35 17.28 -29.24 -26.98
N PHE A 36 16.32 -28.46 -26.47
CA PHE A 36 16.57 -27.46 -25.43
C PHE A 36 17.05 -28.05 -24.10
N HIS A 37 16.56 -29.22 -23.68
CA HIS A 37 17.04 -29.88 -22.45
C HIS A 37 18.47 -30.41 -22.60
N GLU A 38 18.85 -30.89 -23.77
CA GLU A 38 20.24 -31.28 -24.05
C GLU A 38 21.15 -30.06 -24.05
N ALA A 39 20.73 -28.97 -24.69
CA ALA A 39 21.44 -27.70 -24.66
C ALA A 39 21.62 -27.18 -23.22
N GLN A 40 20.59 -27.30 -22.37
CA GLN A 40 20.66 -26.90 -20.96
C GLN A 40 21.66 -27.76 -20.18
N ALA A 41 21.67 -29.07 -20.41
CA ALA A 41 22.65 -29.98 -19.80
C ALA A 41 24.09 -29.66 -20.24
N THR A 42 24.31 -29.45 -21.54
CA THR A 42 25.62 -29.02 -22.08
C THR A 42 26.05 -27.69 -21.44
N MET A 43 25.16 -26.70 -21.35
CA MET A 43 25.48 -25.41 -20.74
C MET A 43 25.78 -25.50 -19.24
N LYS A 44 25.17 -26.44 -18.51
CA LYS A 44 25.52 -26.70 -17.11
C LYS A 44 26.97 -27.16 -16.97
N GLU A 45 27.45 -28.02 -17.86
CA GLU A 45 28.85 -28.46 -17.88
C GLU A 45 29.81 -27.32 -18.28
N VAL A 46 29.43 -26.54 -19.30
CA VAL A 46 30.16 -25.34 -19.72
C VAL A 46 30.33 -24.36 -18.55
N LEU A 47 29.27 -24.08 -17.78
CA LEU A 47 29.32 -23.12 -16.68
C LEU A 47 29.99 -23.66 -15.41
N ALA A 48 30.19 -24.98 -15.31
CA ALA A 48 30.97 -25.61 -14.23
C ALA A 48 32.48 -25.45 -14.45
N ASN A 49 32.94 -25.26 -15.68
CA ASN A 49 34.36 -25.13 -16.00
C ASN A 49 34.90 -23.71 -15.66
N PRO A 50 36.01 -23.59 -14.88
CA PRO A 50 36.54 -22.31 -14.43
C PRO A 50 36.97 -21.32 -15.52
N LYS A 51 37.27 -21.80 -16.73
CA LYS A 51 37.67 -20.95 -17.86
C LYS A 51 36.47 -20.37 -18.58
N THR A 52 35.54 -21.23 -18.98
CA THR A 52 34.31 -20.86 -19.71
C THR A 52 33.33 -20.06 -18.83
N LYS A 53 33.34 -20.28 -17.51
CA LYS A 53 32.59 -19.45 -16.54
C LYS A 53 33.05 -17.99 -16.50
N LYS A 54 34.15 -17.61 -17.15
CA LYS A 54 34.58 -16.20 -17.28
C LYS A 54 34.15 -15.56 -18.59
N LEU A 55 33.46 -16.30 -19.46
CA LEU A 55 33.06 -15.84 -20.78
C LEU A 55 31.63 -15.30 -20.74
N ALA A 56 31.46 -14.04 -21.13
CA ALA A 56 30.14 -13.43 -21.32
C ALA A 56 29.28 -14.26 -22.30
N PHE A 57 29.91 -14.77 -23.37
CA PHE A 57 29.25 -15.60 -24.38
C PHE A 57 28.59 -16.84 -23.80
N ALA A 58 29.27 -17.55 -22.90
CA ALA A 58 28.73 -18.76 -22.28
C ALA A 58 27.43 -18.44 -21.52
N TYR A 59 27.41 -17.36 -20.75
CA TYR A 59 26.22 -16.92 -20.04
C TYR A 59 25.12 -16.42 -20.99
N ASN A 60 25.47 -15.70 -22.06
CA ASN A 60 24.50 -15.28 -23.07
C ASN A 60 23.80 -16.50 -23.71
N VAL A 61 24.55 -17.52 -24.13
CA VAL A 61 23.99 -18.76 -24.69
C VAL A 61 23.14 -19.49 -23.66
N ALA A 62 23.60 -19.61 -22.42
CA ALA A 62 22.83 -20.24 -21.35
C ALA A 62 21.49 -19.53 -21.13
N GLY A 63 21.48 -18.18 -21.08
CA GLY A 63 20.25 -17.40 -20.94
C GLY A 63 19.28 -17.61 -22.12
N GLN A 64 19.79 -17.71 -23.34
CA GLN A 64 18.97 -18.00 -24.52
C GLN A 64 18.36 -19.41 -24.48
N VAL A 65 19.11 -20.41 -24.01
CA VAL A 65 18.60 -21.78 -23.82
C VAL A 65 17.47 -21.81 -22.80
N GLU A 66 17.65 -21.17 -21.64
CA GLU A 66 16.61 -21.08 -20.61
C GLU A 66 15.37 -20.34 -21.13
N LEU A 67 15.55 -19.28 -21.93
CA LEU A 67 14.43 -18.56 -22.53
C LEU A 67 13.64 -19.42 -23.53
N ARG A 68 14.29 -20.31 -24.29
CA ARG A 68 13.59 -21.24 -25.20
C ARG A 68 12.73 -22.24 -24.43
N LEU A 69 13.26 -22.79 -23.33
CA LEU A 69 12.48 -23.64 -22.43
C LEU A 69 11.29 -22.89 -21.83
N LEU A 70 11.51 -21.65 -21.38
CA LEU A 70 10.46 -20.79 -20.86
C LEU A 70 9.36 -20.51 -21.90
N ASN A 71 9.74 -20.20 -23.15
CA ASN A 71 8.78 -19.94 -24.22
C ASN A 71 7.89 -21.16 -24.50
N GLY A 72 8.42 -22.38 -24.39
CA GLY A 72 7.62 -23.59 -24.50
C GLY A 72 6.48 -23.65 -23.46
N GLU A 73 6.71 -23.16 -22.24
CA GLU A 73 5.66 -23.03 -21.23
C GLU A 73 4.72 -21.85 -21.50
N VAL A 74 5.23 -20.73 -22.01
CA VAL A 74 4.40 -19.57 -22.41
C VAL A 74 3.42 -19.94 -23.53
N ASP A 75 3.86 -20.72 -24.52
CA ASP A 75 3.02 -21.17 -25.63
C ASP A 75 1.89 -22.07 -25.14
N LYS A 76 2.15 -22.93 -24.15
CA LYS A 76 1.11 -23.73 -23.49
C LYS A 76 0.06 -22.86 -22.80
N ILE A 77 0.46 -21.75 -22.14
CA ILE A 77 -0.49 -20.79 -21.54
C ILE A 77 -1.45 -20.24 -22.60
N GLN A 78 -0.91 -19.82 -23.76
CA GLN A 78 -1.72 -19.26 -24.85
C GLN A 78 -2.69 -20.29 -25.45
N GLN A 79 -2.32 -21.57 -25.42
CA GLN A 79 -3.14 -22.68 -25.89
C GLN A 79 -4.10 -23.24 -24.82
N GLY A 80 -4.07 -22.72 -23.59
CA GLY A 80 -4.87 -23.23 -22.47
C GLY A 80 -4.45 -24.63 -21.99
N LEU A 81 -3.20 -25.03 -22.25
CA LEU A 81 -2.64 -26.31 -21.83
C LEU A 81 -2.09 -26.24 -20.41
N ALA A 82 -1.99 -27.41 -19.77
CA ALA A 82 -1.32 -27.53 -18.47
C ALA A 82 0.16 -27.16 -18.59
N ILE A 83 0.63 -26.31 -17.67
CA ILE A 83 2.00 -25.82 -17.62
C ILE A 83 2.77 -26.43 -16.46
N ASP A 84 4.08 -26.59 -16.64
CA ASP A 84 5.00 -26.85 -15.55
C ASP A 84 5.44 -25.51 -14.93
N THR A 85 4.70 -25.07 -13.90
CA THR A 85 5.00 -23.82 -13.18
C THR A 85 6.39 -23.82 -12.53
N THR A 86 6.95 -24.99 -12.20
CA THR A 86 8.29 -25.09 -11.62
C THR A 86 9.34 -24.88 -12.68
N LEU A 87 9.19 -25.52 -13.85
CA LEU A 87 10.05 -25.30 -15.00
C LEU A 87 10.02 -23.84 -15.45
N PHE A 88 8.82 -23.24 -15.57
CA PHE A 88 8.65 -21.83 -15.92
C PHE A 88 9.46 -20.92 -15.00
N ILE A 89 9.25 -21.04 -13.69
CA ILE A 89 9.91 -20.19 -12.69
C ILE A 89 11.43 -20.38 -12.73
N ASN A 90 11.90 -21.64 -12.78
CA ASN A 90 13.33 -21.94 -12.79
C ASN A 90 14.04 -21.42 -14.04
N CYS A 91 13.42 -21.57 -15.23
CA CYS A 91 13.98 -21.07 -16.48
C CYS A 91 14.02 -19.54 -16.49
N MET A 92 12.95 -18.89 -16.02
CA MET A 92 12.89 -17.43 -15.91
C MET A 92 14.00 -16.89 -14.98
N ASP A 93 14.12 -17.41 -13.76
CA ASP A 93 15.13 -16.95 -12.80
C ASP A 93 16.56 -17.16 -13.31
N LYS A 94 16.84 -18.31 -13.92
CA LYS A 94 18.15 -18.58 -14.53
C LYS A 94 18.43 -17.71 -15.74
N ALA A 95 17.44 -17.45 -16.60
CA ALA A 95 17.62 -16.56 -17.74
C ALA A 95 18.02 -15.15 -17.27
N VAL A 96 17.35 -14.62 -16.25
CA VAL A 96 17.71 -13.33 -15.62
C VAL A 96 19.13 -13.37 -15.06
N GLU A 97 19.48 -14.41 -14.29
CA GLU A 97 20.83 -14.59 -13.74
C GLU A 97 21.89 -14.60 -14.84
N TYR A 98 21.68 -15.39 -15.89
CA TYR A 98 22.64 -15.57 -16.97
C TYR A 98 22.77 -14.33 -17.85
N PHE A 99 21.68 -13.64 -18.20
CA PHE A 99 21.79 -12.38 -18.95
C PHE A 99 22.46 -11.28 -18.12
N THR A 100 22.23 -11.24 -16.80
CA THR A 100 22.92 -10.30 -15.90
C THR A 100 24.42 -10.58 -15.87
N LYS A 101 24.84 -11.83 -15.64
CA LYS A 101 26.26 -12.21 -15.62
C LYS A 101 26.96 -12.01 -16.96
N SER A 102 26.27 -12.33 -18.05
CA SER A 102 26.72 -12.05 -19.41
C SER A 102 27.03 -10.57 -19.57
N TYR A 103 26.11 -9.70 -19.16
CA TYR A 103 26.27 -8.25 -19.26
C TYR A 103 27.45 -7.73 -18.44
N GLU A 104 27.56 -8.14 -17.17
CA GLU A 104 28.65 -7.71 -16.28
C GLU A 104 30.04 -8.09 -16.85
N LEU A 105 30.17 -9.32 -17.36
CA LEU A 105 31.42 -9.79 -17.97
C LEU A 105 31.74 -9.04 -19.27
N ASP A 106 30.73 -8.76 -20.09
CA ASP A 106 30.87 -8.05 -21.37
C ASP A 106 31.19 -6.55 -21.18
N HIS A 107 30.83 -5.99 -20.03
CA HIS A 107 31.12 -4.60 -19.66
C HIS A 107 32.37 -4.43 -18.79
N THR A 108 33.09 -5.51 -18.50
CA THR A 108 34.36 -5.44 -17.78
C THR A 108 35.42 -4.73 -18.65
N PRO A 109 36.08 -3.66 -18.16
CA PRO A 109 37.13 -2.98 -18.91
C PRO A 109 38.30 -3.89 -19.25
N ASP A 110 38.85 -3.75 -20.46
CA ASP A 110 40.08 -4.44 -20.84
C ASP A 110 41.30 -3.88 -20.08
N ALA A 111 42.48 -4.48 -20.30
CA ALA A 111 43.72 -4.04 -19.66
C ALA A 111 44.12 -2.57 -19.96
N LYS A 112 43.45 -1.91 -20.93
CA LYS A 112 43.64 -0.50 -21.28
C LYS A 112 42.46 0.37 -20.80
N GLY A 113 41.57 -0.18 -19.97
CA GLY A 113 40.39 0.51 -19.44
C GLY A 113 39.27 0.71 -20.46
N LYS A 114 39.32 0.07 -21.63
CA LYS A 114 38.28 0.21 -22.66
C LYS A 114 37.20 -0.86 -22.48
N VAL A 115 35.95 -0.45 -22.60
CA VAL A 115 34.78 -1.34 -22.61
C VAL A 115 34.28 -1.45 -24.05
N LYS A 116 34.11 -2.67 -24.55
CA LYS A 116 33.61 -2.96 -25.91
C LYS A 116 32.61 -4.11 -25.87
N PRO A 117 31.36 -3.84 -25.48
CA PRO A 117 30.34 -4.86 -25.33
C PRO A 117 30.05 -5.54 -26.67
N LYS A 118 29.87 -6.85 -26.66
CA LYS A 118 29.51 -7.67 -27.83
C LYS A 118 28.08 -8.20 -27.75
N TYR A 119 27.49 -8.23 -26.56
CA TYR A 119 26.20 -8.84 -26.27
C TYR A 119 25.19 -7.81 -25.72
N ASP A 120 25.45 -6.53 -25.95
CA ASP A 120 24.61 -5.40 -25.53
C ASP A 120 24.37 -4.39 -26.66
N TRP A 121 24.09 -4.91 -27.87
CA TRP A 121 23.60 -4.08 -28.97
C TRP A 121 22.09 -3.91 -28.78
N GLY A 122 21.62 -2.65 -28.71
CA GLY A 122 20.19 -2.31 -28.56
C GLY A 122 19.33 -2.75 -29.74
N ASP A 123 18.31 -1.98 -30.09
CA ASP A 123 17.31 -2.38 -31.12
C ASP A 123 17.82 -2.41 -32.58
N LYS A 124 19.15 -2.37 -32.83
CA LYS A 124 19.74 -2.34 -34.17
C LYS A 124 20.65 -3.54 -34.47
N PHE A 125 20.17 -4.34 -35.42
CA PHE A 125 20.83 -4.97 -36.57
C PHE A 125 20.82 -6.51 -36.68
N ASP A 126 20.38 -6.94 -37.87
CA ASP A 126 20.36 -8.28 -38.49
C ASP A 126 21.76 -8.90 -38.58
N ILE A 127 21.95 -10.14 -38.10
CA ILE A 127 22.06 -11.37 -38.92
C ILE A 127 21.71 -12.55 -37.98
N GLY A 128 20.54 -13.18 -38.14
CA GLY A 128 20.18 -14.47 -37.50
C GLY A 128 20.07 -14.45 -35.96
N GLU A 129 18.87 -14.18 -35.44
CA GLU A 129 18.56 -14.05 -34.00
C GLU A 129 19.31 -12.93 -33.27
N GLY A 130 19.03 -11.68 -33.65
CA GLY A 130 19.33 -10.52 -32.81
C GLY A 130 18.69 -10.66 -31.42
N ASN A 131 19.34 -10.09 -30.39
CA ASN A 131 18.76 -9.47 -29.18
C ASN A 131 19.80 -9.50 -28.03
N GLY A 132 20.45 -8.38 -27.73
CA GLY A 132 21.40 -8.25 -26.60
C GLY A 132 20.74 -8.53 -25.24
N ASN A 133 21.57 -8.74 -24.21
CA ASN A 133 21.14 -9.07 -22.84
C ASN A 133 20.00 -8.15 -22.37
N ARG A 134 20.08 -6.85 -22.66
CA ARG A 134 19.08 -5.85 -22.30
C ARG A 134 17.71 -6.06 -22.95
N VAL A 135 17.66 -6.48 -24.21
CA VAL A 135 16.40 -6.72 -24.92
C VAL A 135 15.65 -7.90 -24.30
N TRP A 136 16.37 -8.98 -23.98
CA TRP A 136 15.76 -10.14 -23.31
C TRP A 136 15.29 -9.79 -21.90
N MET A 137 16.09 -9.06 -21.14
CA MET A 137 15.71 -8.60 -19.81
C MET A 137 14.41 -7.80 -19.82
N LYS A 138 14.22 -6.87 -20.78
CA LYS A 138 12.94 -6.12 -20.92
C LYS A 138 11.73 -7.02 -21.19
N LYS A 139 11.91 -8.16 -21.86
CA LYS A 139 10.82 -9.11 -22.15
C LYS A 139 10.46 -9.99 -20.94
N ILE A 140 11.43 -10.27 -20.06
CA ILE A 140 11.25 -11.21 -18.94
C ILE A 140 10.55 -10.58 -17.73
N ILE A 141 10.66 -9.26 -17.52
CA ILE A 141 10.15 -8.56 -16.32
C ILE A 141 8.72 -8.99 -15.92
N ASN A 142 7.81 -9.08 -16.88
CA ASN A 142 6.40 -9.38 -16.62
C ASN A 142 6.16 -10.84 -16.19
N TYR A 143 7.08 -11.76 -16.45
CA TYR A 143 6.98 -13.16 -16.01
C TYR A 143 7.12 -13.32 -14.50
N TYR A 144 7.65 -12.32 -13.79
CA TYR A 144 7.59 -12.29 -12.34
C TYR A 144 6.15 -12.18 -11.81
N LEU A 145 5.25 -11.51 -12.52
CA LEU A 145 3.85 -11.43 -12.12
C LEU A 145 3.12 -12.77 -12.31
N TYR A 146 3.41 -13.50 -13.38
CA TYR A 146 2.95 -14.89 -13.55
C TYR A 146 3.48 -15.79 -12.44
N SER A 147 4.76 -15.66 -12.11
CA SER A 147 5.39 -16.43 -11.04
C SER A 147 4.74 -16.16 -9.68
N ALA A 148 4.45 -14.89 -9.37
CA ALA A 148 3.69 -14.53 -8.17
C ALA A 148 2.30 -15.17 -8.17
N GLN A 149 1.58 -15.11 -9.30
CA GLN A 149 0.25 -15.69 -9.45
C GLN A 149 0.25 -17.22 -9.26
N PHE A 150 1.24 -17.93 -9.81
CA PHE A 150 1.37 -19.38 -9.61
C PHE A 150 1.55 -19.73 -8.14
N ARG A 151 2.33 -18.93 -7.40
CA ARG A 151 2.52 -19.12 -5.95
C ARG A 151 1.26 -18.81 -5.16
N LEU A 152 0.47 -17.81 -5.55
CA LEU A 152 -0.83 -17.53 -4.93
C LEU A 152 -1.81 -18.70 -5.13
N ILE A 153 -1.89 -19.27 -6.34
CA ILE A 153 -2.75 -20.45 -6.62
C ILE A 153 -2.31 -21.65 -5.76
N GLN A 154 -1.03 -21.75 -5.43
CA GLN A 154 -0.47 -22.77 -4.53
C GLN A 154 -0.62 -22.41 -3.04
N ASN A 155 -1.36 -21.36 -2.69
CA ASN A 155 -1.47 -20.80 -1.34
C ASN A 155 -0.12 -20.46 -0.67
N ASN A 156 0.88 -20.12 -1.48
CA ASN A 156 2.22 -19.78 -1.02
C ASN A 156 2.48 -18.26 -1.16
N GLU A 157 1.82 -17.48 -0.31
CA GLU A 157 1.86 -16.02 -0.34
C GLU A 157 3.27 -15.48 -0.05
N LYS A 158 4.06 -16.18 0.78
CA LYS A 158 5.46 -15.80 1.05
C LYS A 158 6.32 -15.82 -0.20
N GLU A 159 6.18 -16.85 -1.04
CA GLU A 159 6.90 -16.89 -2.31
C GLU A 159 6.30 -15.90 -3.33
N ALA A 160 4.97 -15.71 -3.33
CA ALA A 160 4.34 -14.69 -4.18
C ALA A 160 4.90 -13.29 -3.88
N TYR A 161 5.02 -12.92 -2.61
CA TYR A 161 5.63 -11.67 -2.17
C TYR A 161 7.05 -11.51 -2.73
N LYS A 162 7.88 -12.54 -2.68
CA LYS A 162 9.25 -12.48 -3.24
C LYS A 162 9.25 -12.14 -4.73
N TYR A 163 8.32 -12.71 -5.51
CA TYR A 163 8.24 -12.41 -6.95
C TYR A 163 7.69 -11.01 -7.23
N TYR A 164 6.77 -10.49 -6.40
CA TYR A 164 6.39 -9.08 -6.48
C TYR A 164 7.57 -8.15 -6.21
N ILE A 165 8.38 -8.43 -5.19
CA ILE A 165 9.59 -7.65 -4.92
C ILE A 165 10.60 -7.75 -6.07
N LYS A 166 10.84 -8.95 -6.62
CA LYS A 166 11.70 -9.12 -7.80
C LYS A 166 11.23 -8.29 -9.00
N TYR A 167 9.92 -8.22 -9.26
CA TYR A 167 9.35 -7.37 -10.31
C TYR A 167 9.61 -5.87 -10.04
N LEU A 168 9.36 -5.40 -8.81
CA LEU A 168 9.52 -4.00 -8.44
C LEU A 168 10.99 -3.53 -8.49
N GLU A 169 11.92 -4.40 -8.11
CA GLU A 169 13.36 -4.15 -8.11
C GLU A 169 14.03 -4.47 -9.46
N PHE A 170 13.33 -5.10 -10.39
CA PHE A 170 13.90 -5.51 -11.68
C PHE A 170 14.57 -4.37 -12.46
N PRO A 171 14.01 -3.14 -12.50
CA PRO A 171 14.66 -2.02 -13.18
C PRO A 171 16.02 -1.63 -12.59
N ASP A 172 16.33 -2.02 -11.34
CA ASP A 172 17.63 -1.78 -10.69
C ASP A 172 18.72 -2.77 -11.11
N ASN A 173 18.39 -3.76 -11.93
CA ASN A 173 19.38 -4.70 -12.46
C ASN A 173 20.47 -3.96 -13.26
N PRO A 174 21.77 -4.31 -13.11
CA PRO A 174 22.88 -3.59 -13.73
C PRO A 174 22.86 -3.58 -15.27
N VAL A 175 22.05 -4.45 -15.89
CA VAL A 175 21.81 -4.45 -17.35
C VAL A 175 21.17 -3.15 -17.83
N PHE A 176 20.43 -2.46 -16.96
CA PHE A 176 19.77 -1.19 -17.27
C PHE A 176 20.60 0.00 -16.80
N THR A 177 20.68 1.02 -17.65
CA THR A 177 21.11 2.34 -17.20
C THR A 177 20.04 2.97 -16.30
N LYS A 178 20.42 3.95 -15.48
CA LYS A 178 19.45 4.70 -14.65
C LYS A 178 18.30 5.29 -15.47
N ALA A 179 18.61 5.87 -16.64
CA ALA A 179 17.60 6.45 -17.52
C ALA A 179 16.61 5.40 -18.06
N GLU A 180 17.09 4.19 -18.36
CA GLU A 180 16.23 3.09 -18.79
C GLU A 180 15.39 2.56 -17.63
N ALA A 181 15.97 2.42 -16.43
CA ALA A 181 15.24 2.03 -15.23
C ALA A 181 14.09 3.00 -14.92
N ASP A 182 14.36 4.31 -14.98
CA ASP A 182 13.36 5.36 -14.80
C ASP A 182 12.29 5.30 -15.91
N SER A 183 12.69 5.04 -17.15
CA SER A 183 11.76 4.86 -18.27
C SER A 183 10.85 3.63 -18.09
N ILE A 184 11.38 2.51 -17.60
CA ILE A 184 10.60 1.29 -17.32
C ILE A 184 9.57 1.59 -16.22
N ARG A 185 10.00 2.19 -15.10
CA ARG A 185 9.10 2.56 -14.00
C ARG A 185 8.00 3.51 -14.44
N LYS A 186 8.35 4.51 -15.26
CA LYS A 186 7.37 5.47 -15.77
C LYS A 186 6.34 4.79 -16.69
N ALA A 187 6.80 3.92 -17.59
CA ALA A 187 5.93 3.20 -18.52
C ALA A 187 4.96 2.25 -17.79
N ASP A 188 5.39 1.68 -16.66
CA ASP A 188 4.66 0.63 -15.94
C ASP A 188 4.06 1.08 -14.60
N LYS A 189 3.92 2.40 -14.39
CA LYS A 189 3.47 3.01 -13.11
C LYS A 189 2.20 2.37 -12.55
N LYS A 190 1.23 2.03 -13.41
CA LYS A 190 -0.05 1.43 -13.00
C LYS A 190 0.14 0.03 -12.40
N ASN A 191 0.96 -0.81 -13.03
CA ASN A 191 1.24 -2.14 -12.50
C ASN A 191 2.12 -2.07 -11.26
N ILE A 192 3.09 -1.16 -11.20
CA ILE A 192 3.89 -0.92 -9.98
C ILE A 192 3.00 -0.56 -8.79
N SER A 193 2.03 0.33 -8.97
CA SER A 193 1.08 0.68 -7.92
C SER A 193 0.26 -0.54 -7.48
N LYS A 194 -0.32 -1.29 -8.43
CA LYS A 194 -1.08 -2.51 -8.15
C LYS A 194 -0.23 -3.58 -7.43
N VAL A 195 1.00 -3.80 -7.88
CA VAL A 195 1.93 -4.78 -7.30
C VAL A 195 2.39 -4.35 -5.91
N GLY A 196 2.71 -3.06 -5.73
CA GLY A 196 3.05 -2.49 -4.43
C GLY A 196 1.91 -2.66 -3.42
N TYR A 197 0.66 -2.45 -3.85
CA TYR A 197 -0.52 -2.72 -3.01
C TYR A 197 -0.58 -4.19 -2.56
N TYR A 198 -0.56 -5.15 -3.49
CA TYR A 198 -0.64 -6.58 -3.12
C TYR A 198 0.56 -7.07 -2.31
N ALA A 199 1.78 -6.60 -2.62
CA ALA A 199 2.96 -6.91 -1.83
C ALA A 199 2.78 -6.42 -0.38
N SER A 200 2.28 -5.19 -0.21
CA SER A 200 1.99 -4.61 1.11
C SER A 200 0.93 -5.41 1.86
N MET A 201 -0.15 -5.80 1.18
CA MET A 201 -1.20 -6.63 1.79
C MET A 201 -0.68 -7.98 2.28
N ILE A 202 0.11 -8.68 1.47
CA ILE A 202 0.70 -9.98 1.86
C ILE A 202 1.64 -9.81 3.04
N ALA A 203 2.53 -8.81 2.98
CA ALA A 203 3.45 -8.51 4.08
C ALA A 203 2.70 -8.19 5.37
N PHE A 204 1.65 -7.37 5.27
CA PHE A 204 0.85 -6.93 6.40
C PHE A 204 -0.03 -8.03 7.01
N ARG A 205 -0.83 -8.73 6.20
CA ARG A 205 -1.83 -9.69 6.68
C ARG A 205 -1.25 -11.08 6.92
N SER A 206 -0.47 -11.57 5.97
CA SER A 206 -0.05 -12.98 5.93
C SER A 206 1.29 -13.18 6.61
N LEU A 207 2.27 -12.33 6.31
CA LEU A 207 3.61 -12.42 6.89
C LEU A 207 3.69 -11.73 8.26
N LYS A 208 2.79 -10.77 8.52
CA LYS A 208 2.82 -9.88 9.69
C LYS A 208 4.19 -9.21 9.88
N ASP A 209 4.82 -8.89 8.76
CA ASP A 209 6.12 -8.23 8.69
C ASP A 209 5.91 -6.79 8.26
N TYR A 210 5.90 -5.91 9.25
CA TYR A 210 5.58 -4.49 9.09
C TYR A 210 6.69 -3.72 8.38
N ASP A 211 7.94 -4.18 8.46
CA ASP A 211 9.04 -3.60 7.69
C ASP A 211 8.87 -3.87 6.19
N LEU A 212 8.49 -5.10 5.86
CA LEU A 212 8.18 -5.47 4.49
C LEU A 212 6.96 -4.72 3.95
N ALA A 213 5.91 -4.53 4.76
CA ALA A 213 4.73 -3.76 4.34
C ALA A 213 5.09 -2.28 4.04
N LEU A 214 5.88 -1.65 4.92
CA LEU A 214 6.30 -0.26 4.76
C LEU A 214 7.20 -0.03 3.54
N LYS A 215 7.90 -1.06 3.05
CA LYS A 215 8.73 -0.98 1.84
C LYS A 215 7.93 -0.65 0.58
N THR A 216 6.67 -1.09 0.50
CA THR A 216 5.88 -1.02 -0.74
C THR A 216 4.58 -0.24 -0.63
N VAL A 217 4.10 0.07 0.57
CA VAL A 217 2.78 0.68 0.78
C VAL A 217 2.63 2.04 0.08
N ASP A 218 3.71 2.82 0.02
CA ASP A 218 3.71 4.14 -0.61
C ASP A 218 3.58 4.09 -2.13
N MET A 219 3.76 2.93 -2.76
CA MET A 219 3.56 2.78 -4.21
C MET A 219 2.08 2.89 -4.62
N ALA A 220 1.16 2.68 -3.69
CA ALA A 220 -0.28 2.71 -3.93
C ALA A 220 -1.06 3.70 -3.06
N ILE A 221 -0.36 4.46 -2.20
CA ILE A 221 -1.01 5.37 -1.24
C ILE A 221 -1.76 6.54 -1.91
N ASP A 222 -1.35 6.93 -3.13
CA ASP A 222 -2.02 7.95 -3.93
C ASP A 222 -3.00 7.36 -4.96
N SER A 223 -3.46 6.12 -4.76
CA SER A 223 -4.42 5.47 -5.65
C SER A 223 -5.70 6.29 -5.80
N GLU A 224 -6.23 6.40 -7.02
CA GLU A 224 -7.54 7.01 -7.28
C GLU A 224 -8.68 6.18 -6.67
N ASP A 225 -8.50 4.86 -6.58
CA ASP A 225 -9.44 3.96 -5.92
C ASP A 225 -9.43 4.20 -4.40
N ALA A 226 -10.56 4.68 -3.88
CA ALA A 226 -10.69 5.09 -2.48
C ALA A 226 -10.46 3.94 -1.50
N VAL A 227 -10.85 2.71 -1.86
CA VAL A 227 -10.65 1.53 -1.00
C VAL A 227 -9.17 1.20 -0.89
N THR A 228 -8.47 1.13 -2.02
CA THR A 228 -7.02 0.87 -2.07
C THR A 228 -6.24 1.94 -1.30
N ARG A 229 -6.60 3.21 -1.48
CA ARG A 229 -5.97 4.33 -0.76
C ARG A 229 -6.19 4.24 0.74
N GLU A 230 -7.42 3.96 1.17
CA GLU A 230 -7.76 3.74 2.58
C GLU A 230 -6.99 2.55 3.17
N ASP A 231 -6.94 1.41 2.48
CA ASP A 231 -6.18 0.23 2.90
C ASP A 231 -4.68 0.56 3.04
N CYS A 232 -4.11 1.37 2.15
CA CYS A 232 -2.70 1.79 2.23
C CYS A 232 -2.44 2.65 3.48
N TYR A 233 -3.26 3.67 3.74
CA TYR A 233 -3.14 4.48 4.95
C TYR A 233 -3.28 3.65 6.22
N PHE A 234 -4.25 2.74 6.26
CA PHE A 234 -4.44 1.82 7.37
C PHE A 234 -3.22 0.93 7.59
N MET A 235 -2.74 0.24 6.55
CA MET A 235 -1.57 -0.64 6.64
C MET A 235 -0.33 0.12 7.09
N LYS A 236 -0.09 1.34 6.56
CA LYS A 236 1.05 2.17 6.91
C LYS A 236 0.99 2.63 8.37
N ALA A 237 -0.14 3.21 8.78
CA ALA A 237 -0.34 3.69 10.14
C ALA A 237 -0.22 2.54 11.16
N TYR A 238 -0.89 1.41 10.90
CA TYR A 238 -0.80 0.25 11.78
C TYR A 238 0.64 -0.29 11.87
N SER A 239 1.34 -0.41 10.75
CA SER A 239 2.73 -0.88 10.72
C SER A 239 3.66 0.02 11.54
N GLN A 240 3.51 1.34 11.43
CA GLN A 240 4.26 2.32 12.22
C GLN A 240 3.94 2.23 13.72
N LEU A 241 2.66 2.04 14.06
CA LEU A 241 2.22 1.86 15.45
C LEU A 241 2.83 0.59 16.08
N GLN A 242 2.82 -0.53 15.36
CA GLN A 242 3.47 -1.77 15.83
C GLN A 242 4.97 -1.61 16.04
N LYS A 243 5.60 -0.77 15.21
CA LYS A 243 7.00 -0.39 15.33
C LYS A 243 7.29 0.69 16.38
N GLN A 244 6.26 1.20 17.06
CA GLN A 244 6.36 2.32 18.01
C GLN A 244 6.96 3.59 17.38
N ASP A 245 6.86 3.75 16.06
CA ASP A 245 7.28 4.96 15.35
C ASP A 245 6.14 5.99 15.39
N THR A 246 5.93 6.56 16.58
CA THR A 246 4.81 7.48 16.84
C THR A 246 4.89 8.75 15.98
N ALA A 247 6.10 9.22 15.68
CA ALA A 247 6.30 10.42 14.86
C ALA A 247 5.78 10.19 13.44
N GLN A 248 6.16 9.07 12.80
CA GLN A 248 5.67 8.75 11.47
C GLN A 248 4.21 8.31 11.47
N TRP A 249 3.76 7.62 12.52
CA TRP A 249 2.35 7.28 12.69
C TRP A 249 1.46 8.52 12.70
N LEU A 250 1.77 9.53 13.53
CA LEU A 250 1.02 10.79 13.57
C LEU A 250 1.04 11.51 12.23
N ASN A 251 2.17 11.51 11.52
CA ASN A 251 2.26 12.10 10.18
C ASN A 251 1.34 11.38 9.18
N THR A 252 1.33 10.04 9.20
CA THR A 252 0.44 9.23 8.36
C THR A 252 -1.03 9.50 8.68
N LEU A 253 -1.41 9.66 9.95
CA LEU A 253 -2.79 10.00 10.32
C LEU A 253 -3.22 11.35 9.74
N LYS A 254 -2.35 12.37 9.80
CA LYS A 254 -2.63 13.69 9.21
C LYS A 254 -2.82 13.60 7.70
N LEU A 255 -1.97 12.85 7.00
CA LEU A 255 -2.14 12.62 5.56
C LEU A 255 -3.41 11.84 5.24
N ALA A 256 -3.76 10.83 6.04
CA ALA A 256 -4.97 10.05 5.87
C ALA A 256 -6.22 10.94 6.02
N MET A 257 -6.25 11.83 7.02
CA MET A 257 -7.33 12.80 7.21
C MET A 257 -7.56 13.71 6.00
N GLU A 258 -6.51 14.07 5.28
CA GLU A 258 -6.60 14.92 4.10
C GLU A 258 -7.06 14.16 2.84
N ASN A 259 -6.80 12.86 2.79
CA ASN A 259 -6.95 12.05 1.58
C ASN A 259 -8.05 10.98 1.67
N THR A 260 -8.68 10.84 2.84
CA THR A 260 -9.76 9.90 3.08
C THR A 260 -10.89 10.55 3.89
N ASN A 261 -12.05 9.88 3.91
CA ASN A 261 -13.23 10.32 4.64
C ASN A 261 -13.46 9.50 5.92
N ASN A 262 -12.39 8.88 6.47
CA ASN A 262 -12.50 8.01 7.63
C ASN A 262 -12.26 8.79 8.93
N VAL A 263 -13.31 8.90 9.75
CA VAL A 263 -13.28 9.60 11.05
C VAL A 263 -12.37 8.91 12.09
N SER A 264 -11.98 7.66 11.86
CA SER A 264 -11.15 6.90 12.77
C SER A 264 -9.75 7.52 12.91
N TYR A 265 -9.16 8.05 11.82
CA TYR A 265 -7.83 8.67 11.87
C TYR A 265 -7.76 9.88 12.80
N PRO A 266 -8.67 10.88 12.70
CA PRO A 266 -8.66 11.95 13.66
C PRO A 266 -8.98 11.50 15.08
N GLN A 267 -9.90 10.55 15.27
CA GLN A 267 -10.19 10.01 16.60
C GLN A 267 -8.96 9.34 17.25
N MET A 268 -8.21 8.54 16.48
CA MET A 268 -6.96 7.92 16.93
C MET A 268 -5.92 8.98 17.33
N MET A 269 -5.81 10.04 16.52
CA MET A 269 -4.87 11.13 16.79
C MET A 269 -5.26 11.94 18.02
N LEU A 270 -6.53 12.34 18.16
CA LEU A 270 -7.02 13.07 19.33
C LEU A 270 -6.88 12.23 20.60
N LYS A 271 -7.24 10.95 20.55
CA LYS A 271 -7.04 10.02 21.67
C LYS A 271 -5.58 10.00 22.11
N TYR A 272 -4.64 9.90 21.17
CA TYR A 272 -3.22 9.94 21.49
C TYR A 272 -2.83 11.23 22.25
N TYR A 273 -3.22 12.40 21.74
CA TYR A 273 -2.87 13.66 22.41
C TYR A 273 -3.51 13.79 23.80
N TYR A 274 -4.75 13.34 23.98
CA TYR A 274 -5.43 13.39 25.27
C TYR A 274 -4.79 12.43 26.29
N ASP A 275 -4.45 11.21 25.88
CA ASP A 275 -3.75 10.23 26.72
C ASP A 275 -2.36 10.73 27.18
N HIS A 276 -1.74 11.65 26.42
CA HIS A 276 -0.43 12.22 26.71
C HIS A 276 -0.48 13.64 27.28
N HIS A 277 -1.67 14.15 27.61
CA HIS A 277 -1.88 15.52 28.13
C HIS A 277 -1.33 16.62 27.19
N GLN A 278 -1.51 16.44 25.89
CA GLN A 278 -1.06 17.32 24.81
C GLN A 278 -2.25 18.04 24.14
N GLN A 279 -3.11 18.67 24.96
CA GLN A 279 -4.32 19.36 24.46
C GLN A 279 -3.98 20.58 23.58
N ALA A 280 -2.83 21.22 23.81
CA ALA A 280 -2.37 22.34 23.00
C ALA A 280 -2.04 21.88 21.56
N GLU A 281 -1.40 20.72 21.42
CA GLU A 281 -1.08 20.10 20.14
C GLU A 281 -2.35 19.67 19.39
N ALA A 282 -3.33 19.08 20.09
CA ALA A 282 -4.62 18.73 19.50
C ALA A 282 -5.33 19.98 18.91
N SER A 283 -5.30 21.09 19.65
CA SER A 283 -5.86 22.38 19.21
C SER A 283 -5.14 22.94 17.98
N LYS A 284 -3.81 22.96 18.03
CA LYS A 284 -2.98 23.41 16.92
C LYS A 284 -3.27 22.63 15.65
N ILE A 285 -3.37 21.31 15.75
CA ILE A 285 -3.62 20.45 14.58
C ILE A 285 -5.03 20.64 14.03
N ALA A 286 -6.03 20.80 14.90
CA ALA A 286 -7.38 21.12 14.46
C ALA A 286 -7.43 22.43 13.66
N ASP A 287 -6.75 23.48 14.15
CA ASP A 287 -6.68 24.77 13.47
C ASP A 287 -5.89 24.70 12.16
N GLU A 288 -4.75 24.01 12.14
CA GLU A 288 -3.96 23.78 10.92
C GLU A 288 -4.78 23.06 9.85
N PHE A 289 -5.56 22.04 10.24
CA PHE A 289 -6.34 21.26 9.28
C PHE A 289 -7.52 22.05 8.72
N VAL A 290 -8.21 22.85 9.54
CA VAL A 290 -9.25 23.78 9.06
C VAL A 290 -8.65 24.83 8.12
N ALA A 291 -7.47 25.35 8.42
CA ALA A 291 -6.80 26.33 7.56
C ALA A 291 -6.40 25.74 6.20
N LYS A 292 -5.96 24.47 6.18
CA LYS A 292 -5.54 23.78 4.96
C LYS A 292 -6.72 23.28 4.12
N ALA A 293 -7.80 22.84 4.76
CA ALA A 293 -8.96 22.22 4.12
C ALA A 293 -10.27 22.80 4.69
N PRO A 294 -10.59 24.07 4.42
CA PRO A 294 -11.76 24.75 4.99
C PRO A 294 -13.10 24.14 4.57
N ASP A 295 -13.14 23.41 3.45
CA ASP A 295 -14.34 22.74 2.94
C ASP A 295 -14.36 21.23 3.28
N ASN A 296 -13.49 20.76 4.18
CA ASN A 296 -13.47 19.38 4.63
C ASN A 296 -14.27 19.22 5.94
N LYS A 297 -15.32 18.39 5.90
CA LYS A 297 -16.18 18.11 7.08
C LYS A 297 -15.40 17.57 8.29
N MET A 298 -14.36 16.77 8.06
CA MET A 298 -13.54 16.20 9.14
C MET A 298 -12.74 17.29 9.85
N ALA A 299 -12.24 18.29 9.13
CA ALA A 299 -11.48 19.39 9.72
C ALA A 299 -12.32 20.15 10.76
N HIS A 300 -13.56 20.49 10.40
CA HIS A 300 -14.50 21.15 11.32
C HIS A 300 -14.97 20.23 12.44
N TYR A 301 -15.18 18.94 12.19
CA TYR A 301 -15.50 17.97 13.22
C TYR A 301 -14.41 17.86 14.29
N ILE A 302 -13.14 17.75 13.88
CA ILE A 302 -12.00 17.67 14.81
C ILE A 302 -11.93 18.92 15.66
N LYS A 303 -12.08 20.10 15.05
CA LYS A 303 -12.11 21.37 15.76
C LYS A 303 -13.25 21.42 16.78
N GLY A 304 -14.44 20.95 16.41
CA GLY A 304 -15.57 20.83 17.32
C GLY A 304 -15.27 19.91 18.50
N VAL A 305 -14.67 18.74 18.28
CA VAL A 305 -14.30 17.80 19.36
C VAL A 305 -13.28 18.44 20.31
N VAL A 306 -12.27 19.14 19.78
CA VAL A 306 -11.27 19.82 20.62
C VAL A 306 -11.88 20.97 21.42
N LEU A 307 -12.79 21.75 20.83
CA LEU A 307 -13.48 22.83 21.53
C LEU A 307 -14.40 22.31 22.64
N MET A 308 -15.08 21.20 22.39
CA MET A 308 -15.93 20.54 23.39
C MET A 308 -15.09 20.02 24.57
N ASP A 309 -13.90 19.46 24.33
CA ASP A 309 -12.96 19.07 25.40
C ASP A 309 -12.49 20.28 26.24
N GLN A 310 -12.39 21.45 25.60
CA GLN A 310 -12.09 22.73 26.27
C GLN A 310 -13.30 23.36 26.97
N MET A 311 -14.44 22.69 27.03
CA MET A 311 -15.72 23.21 27.55
C MET A 311 -16.22 24.47 26.81
N LYS A 312 -15.82 24.64 25.55
CA LYS A 312 -16.24 25.75 24.68
C LYS A 312 -17.40 25.31 23.79
N ASP A 313 -18.48 24.89 24.42
CA ASP A 313 -19.61 24.22 23.76
C ASP A 313 -20.25 25.06 22.65
N LYS A 314 -20.32 26.39 22.79
CA LYS A 314 -20.84 27.28 21.74
C LYS A 314 -19.98 27.27 20.47
N GLU A 315 -18.67 27.36 20.62
CA GLU A 315 -17.72 27.36 19.50
C GLU A 315 -17.61 25.95 18.89
N ALA A 316 -17.76 24.90 19.72
CA ALA A 316 -17.87 23.52 19.26
C ALA A 316 -19.11 23.34 18.37
N LEU A 317 -20.27 23.86 18.78
CA LEU A 317 -21.50 23.83 18.01
C LEU A 317 -21.36 24.52 16.65
N GLU A 318 -20.73 25.69 16.60
CA GLU A 318 -20.42 26.37 15.34
C GLU A 318 -19.55 25.50 14.42
N SER A 319 -18.56 24.81 14.97
CA SER A 319 -17.68 23.93 14.21
C SER A 319 -18.42 22.70 13.70
N PHE A 320 -19.23 22.03 14.54
CA PHE A 320 -20.03 20.90 14.09
C PHE A 320 -21.06 21.29 13.03
N ASN A 321 -21.69 22.46 13.16
CA ASN A 321 -22.62 22.96 12.16
C ASN A 321 -21.94 23.21 10.81
N LYS A 322 -20.72 23.74 10.78
CA LYS A 322 -19.94 23.83 9.52
C LYS A 322 -19.66 22.46 8.91
N ALA A 323 -19.37 21.45 9.73
CA ALA A 323 -19.22 20.08 9.22
C ALA A 323 -20.54 19.55 8.60
N LEU A 324 -21.69 19.90 9.20
CA LEU A 324 -23.02 19.51 8.71
C LEU A 324 -23.50 20.32 7.50
N GLU A 325 -23.03 21.56 7.33
CA GLU A 325 -23.23 22.33 6.09
C GLU A 325 -22.55 21.66 4.90
N ILE A 326 -21.38 21.05 5.12
CA ILE A 326 -20.63 20.30 4.11
C ILE A 326 -21.24 18.92 3.87
N ASP A 327 -21.60 18.20 4.94
CA ASP A 327 -22.28 16.91 4.86
C ASP A 327 -23.41 16.80 5.91
N PRO A 328 -24.66 17.02 5.49
CA PRO A 328 -25.82 16.96 6.39
C PRO A 328 -26.07 15.59 7.04
N ASN A 329 -25.45 14.52 6.51
CA ASN A 329 -25.60 13.15 7.02
C ASN A 329 -24.34 12.68 7.78
N PHE A 330 -23.46 13.60 8.16
CA PHE A 330 -22.25 13.24 8.91
C PHE A 330 -22.58 12.85 10.35
N VAL A 331 -22.74 11.54 10.55
CA VAL A 331 -23.24 10.91 11.79
C VAL A 331 -22.51 11.41 13.04
N GLU A 332 -21.18 11.49 13.01
CA GLU A 332 -20.37 11.88 14.16
C GLU A 332 -20.56 13.35 14.53
N ALA A 333 -20.78 14.23 13.55
CA ALA A 333 -21.11 15.64 13.81
C ALA A 333 -22.54 15.77 14.35
N ILE A 334 -23.53 15.07 13.79
CA ILE A 334 -24.92 15.06 14.29
C ILE A 334 -24.97 14.60 15.75
N ALA A 335 -24.28 13.49 16.05
CA ALA A 335 -24.21 12.96 17.41
C ALA A 335 -23.59 13.96 18.38
N ASN A 336 -22.50 14.64 17.98
CA ASN A 336 -21.84 15.63 18.83
C ASN A 336 -22.66 16.92 19.01
N VAL A 337 -23.43 17.36 18.02
CA VAL A 337 -24.42 18.44 18.21
C VAL A 337 -25.45 18.04 19.28
N GLY A 338 -25.94 16.80 19.23
CA GLY A 338 -26.82 16.25 20.27
C GLY A 338 -26.16 16.25 21.66
N VAL A 339 -24.88 15.87 21.75
CA VAL A 339 -24.12 15.91 23.01
C VAL A 339 -23.97 17.34 23.55
N VAL A 340 -23.65 18.31 22.69
CA VAL A 340 -23.53 19.72 23.09
C VAL A 340 -24.86 20.25 23.63
N HIS A 341 -25.98 20.00 22.94
CA HIS A 341 -27.30 20.39 23.47
C HIS A 341 -27.65 19.65 24.78
N PHE A 342 -27.22 18.41 24.94
CA PHE A 342 -27.41 17.68 26.20
C PHE A 342 -26.60 18.30 27.36
N ASN A 343 -25.38 18.79 27.09
CA ASN A 343 -24.61 19.55 28.08
C ASN A 343 -25.32 20.83 28.49
N GLU A 344 -25.86 21.59 27.53
CA GLU A 344 -26.66 22.79 27.81
C GLU A 344 -27.88 22.46 28.68
N ILE A 345 -28.61 21.38 28.37
CA ILE A 345 -29.75 20.91 29.17
C ILE A 345 -29.32 20.58 30.60
N ARG A 346 -28.17 19.92 30.77
CA ARG A 346 -27.64 19.59 32.10
C ARG A 346 -27.37 20.86 32.91
N GLU A 347 -26.75 21.87 32.32
CA GLU A 347 -26.52 23.16 32.98
C GLU A 347 -27.81 23.90 33.32
N LEU A 348 -28.77 23.92 32.39
CA LEU A 348 -30.08 24.54 32.60
C LEU A 348 -30.84 23.85 33.73
N ASN A 349 -30.83 22.52 33.75
CA ASN A 349 -31.48 21.74 34.79
C ASN A 349 -30.81 21.93 36.16
N GLN A 350 -29.49 22.09 36.22
CA GLN A 350 -28.77 22.43 37.47
C GLN A 350 -29.13 23.82 38.01
N LYS A 351 -29.41 24.78 37.12
CA LYS A 351 -29.81 26.15 37.48
C LYS A 351 -31.31 26.31 37.70
N ALA A 352 -32.11 25.31 37.31
CA ALA A 352 -33.56 25.35 37.45
C ALA A 352 -33.98 25.24 38.92
N THR A 353 -35.05 25.94 39.28
CA THR A 353 -35.64 25.83 40.61
C THR A 353 -36.29 24.45 40.80
N THR A 354 -36.14 23.87 41.98
CA THR A 354 -36.83 22.64 42.37
C THR A 354 -38.12 22.91 43.13
N ASP A 355 -38.36 24.16 43.56
CA ASP A 355 -39.61 24.57 44.18
C ASP A 355 -40.68 24.75 43.10
N ASN A 356 -41.64 23.83 43.07
CA ASN A 356 -42.73 23.90 42.10
C ASN A 356 -43.61 25.16 42.27
N LYS A 357 -43.52 25.88 43.39
CA LYS A 357 -44.22 27.15 43.66
C LYS A 357 -43.49 28.38 43.15
N ASP A 358 -42.22 28.26 42.77
CA ASP A 358 -41.48 29.37 42.18
C ASP A 358 -42.16 29.82 40.87
N PRO A 359 -42.41 31.13 40.67
CA PRO A 359 -43.01 31.64 39.44
C PRO A 359 -42.26 31.24 38.16
N LYS A 360 -40.96 30.96 38.26
CA LYS A 360 -40.10 30.53 37.14
C LYS A 360 -40.20 29.04 36.83
N TYR A 361 -40.67 28.21 37.77
CA TYR A 361 -40.62 26.74 37.65
C TYR A 361 -41.28 26.26 36.36
N LYS A 362 -42.52 26.69 36.09
CA LYS A 362 -43.27 26.28 34.89
C LYS A 362 -42.57 26.69 33.60
N ALA A 363 -42.00 27.90 33.56
CA ALA A 363 -41.27 28.40 32.39
C ALA A 363 -39.99 27.59 32.16
N GLN A 364 -39.21 27.31 33.22
CA GLN A 364 -37.99 26.51 33.15
C GLN A 364 -38.27 25.05 32.73
N GLN A 365 -39.34 24.44 33.22
CA GLN A 365 -39.76 23.09 32.77
C GLN A 365 -40.15 23.09 31.29
N ASN A 366 -40.86 24.12 30.80
CA ASN A 366 -41.17 24.24 29.38
C ASN A 366 -39.92 24.41 28.51
N GLU A 367 -38.97 25.25 28.93
CA GLU A 367 -37.68 25.44 28.24
C GLU A 367 -36.88 24.12 28.19
N LEU A 368 -36.82 23.38 29.30
CA LEU A 368 -36.20 22.06 29.35
C LEU A 368 -36.88 21.08 28.38
N LYS A 369 -38.20 21.05 28.34
CA LYS A 369 -38.96 20.19 27.42
C LYS A 369 -38.65 20.52 25.96
N GLU A 370 -38.63 21.79 25.59
CA GLU A 370 -38.34 22.24 24.23
C GLU A 370 -36.93 21.80 23.82
N LYS A 371 -35.93 22.07 24.66
CA LYS A 371 -34.55 21.66 24.39
C LYS A 371 -34.38 20.15 24.32
N LEU A 372 -34.99 19.39 25.23
CA LEU A 372 -34.97 17.92 25.17
C LEU A 372 -35.58 17.40 23.87
N THR A 373 -36.68 18.01 23.41
CA THR A 373 -37.34 17.63 22.15
C THR A 373 -36.43 17.90 20.95
N VAL A 374 -35.73 19.04 20.91
CA VAL A 374 -34.74 19.36 19.88
C VAL A 374 -33.56 18.38 19.92
N THR A 375 -32.98 18.13 21.11
CA THR A 375 -31.86 17.19 21.28
C THR A 375 -32.23 15.78 20.83
N ARG A 376 -33.46 15.34 21.11
CA ARG A 376 -33.99 14.05 20.68
C ARG A 376 -33.95 13.89 19.16
N GLN A 377 -34.23 14.95 18.40
CA GLN A 377 -34.25 14.91 16.93
C GLN A 377 -32.87 14.56 16.35
N TYR A 378 -31.79 15.06 16.95
CA TYR A 378 -30.43 14.72 16.51
C TYR A 378 -30.11 13.24 16.70
N PHE A 379 -30.39 12.68 17.88
CA PHE A 379 -30.14 11.25 18.11
C PHE A 379 -31.11 10.33 17.35
N ALA A 380 -32.34 10.78 17.08
CA ALA A 380 -33.26 10.08 16.19
C ALA A 380 -32.73 10.08 14.74
N LYS A 381 -32.09 11.16 14.30
CA LYS A 381 -31.43 11.19 12.99
C LYS A 381 -30.23 10.27 12.92
N VAL A 382 -29.43 10.19 13.99
CA VAL A 382 -28.34 9.20 14.11
C VAL A 382 -28.90 7.77 14.02
N GLN A 383 -29.99 7.47 14.73
CA GLN A 383 -30.67 6.18 14.65
C GLN A 383 -31.13 5.84 13.22
N GLU A 384 -31.68 6.81 12.48
CA GLU A 384 -32.11 6.64 11.10
C GLU A 384 -30.93 6.31 10.16
N LEU A 385 -29.80 7.00 10.33
CA LEU A 385 -28.63 6.85 9.46
C LEU A 385 -27.83 5.57 9.75
N VAL A 386 -27.78 5.15 11.02
CA VAL A 386 -26.99 3.98 11.49
C VAL A 386 -27.79 3.11 12.47
N PRO A 387 -28.89 2.47 12.03
CA PRO A 387 -29.74 1.66 12.91
C PRO A 387 -29.00 0.44 13.48
N ASP A 388 -28.00 -0.08 12.77
CA ASP A 388 -27.23 -1.26 13.18
C ASP A 388 -26.12 -0.94 14.20
N ASN A 389 -25.94 0.33 14.57
CA ASN A 389 -24.97 0.75 15.59
C ASN A 389 -25.67 1.45 16.78
N PRO A 390 -26.41 0.70 17.61
CA PRO A 390 -27.19 1.27 18.73
C PRO A 390 -26.36 2.00 19.78
N ALA A 391 -25.06 1.72 19.86
CA ALA A 391 -24.14 2.41 20.77
C ALA A 391 -24.10 3.93 20.56
N LEU A 392 -24.46 4.41 19.36
CA LEU A 392 -24.44 5.84 19.04
C LEU A 392 -25.72 6.60 19.43
N TRP A 393 -26.83 5.91 19.65
CA TRP A 393 -28.14 6.57 19.81
C TRP A 393 -29.04 5.98 20.91
N GLN A 394 -28.95 4.69 21.23
CA GLN A 394 -29.95 4.00 22.06
C GLN A 394 -30.01 4.55 23.49
N GLU A 395 -28.88 4.56 24.19
CA GLU A 395 -28.82 5.07 25.57
C GLU A 395 -29.16 6.56 25.63
N LYS A 396 -28.72 7.34 24.62
CA LYS A 396 -28.98 8.78 24.54
C LYS A 396 -30.47 9.07 24.37
N LEU A 397 -31.14 8.37 23.46
CA LEU A 397 -32.59 8.49 23.27
C LEU A 397 -33.35 8.06 24.52
N GLN A 398 -33.01 6.93 25.13
CA GLN A 398 -33.68 6.47 26.34
C GLN A 398 -33.56 7.49 27.49
N ASN A 399 -32.37 8.05 27.68
CA ASN A 399 -32.14 9.06 28.72
C ASN A 399 -32.95 10.34 28.44
N ILE A 400 -33.01 10.78 27.18
CA ILE A 400 -33.79 11.96 26.78
C ILE A 400 -35.29 11.72 26.98
N ASP A 401 -35.79 10.55 26.57
CA ASP A 401 -37.21 10.18 26.69
C ASP A 401 -37.64 10.13 28.17
N ASN A 402 -36.80 9.53 29.03
CA ASN A 402 -37.04 9.53 30.47
C ASN A 402 -37.10 10.95 31.07
N LEU A 403 -36.22 11.86 30.61
CA LEU A 403 -36.22 13.24 31.09
C LEU A 403 -37.45 14.02 30.59
N ILE A 404 -37.88 13.77 29.36
CA ILE A 404 -39.13 14.36 28.82
C ILE A 404 -40.31 13.92 29.70
N ASP A 405 -40.44 12.64 30.02
CA ASP A 405 -41.52 12.12 30.87
C ASP A 405 -41.53 12.77 32.26
N VAL A 406 -40.36 12.94 32.88
CA VAL A 406 -40.23 13.64 34.17
C VAL A 406 -40.73 15.08 34.07
N VAL A 407 -40.28 15.82 33.05
CA VAL A 407 -40.68 17.22 32.83
C VAL A 407 -42.19 17.33 32.57
N GLU A 408 -42.77 16.42 31.79
CA GLU A 408 -44.20 16.39 31.54
C GLU A 408 -45.02 16.12 32.80
N ASN A 409 -44.57 15.21 33.65
CA ASN A 409 -45.23 14.91 34.91
C ASN A 409 -45.17 16.11 35.87
N ASN A 410 -44.01 16.77 35.96
CA ASN A 410 -43.85 18.01 36.73
C ASN A 410 -44.84 19.10 36.28
N LEU A 411 -44.97 19.31 34.96
CA LEU A 411 -45.90 20.29 34.39
C LEU A 411 -47.38 19.92 34.66
N LYS A 412 -47.73 18.62 34.61
CA LYS A 412 -49.07 18.14 34.96
C LYS A 412 -49.42 18.44 36.43
N GLU A 413 -48.48 18.24 37.36
CA GLU A 413 -48.71 18.52 38.78
C GLU A 413 -48.88 20.02 39.06
N VAL A 414 -48.07 20.88 38.41
CA VAL A 414 -48.27 22.34 38.48
C VAL A 414 -49.65 22.73 37.96
N ALA A 415 -50.08 22.18 36.83
CA ALA A 415 -51.40 22.47 36.26
C ALA A 415 -52.56 21.99 37.13
N LYS A 416 -52.41 20.89 37.88
CA LYS A 416 -53.41 20.43 38.86
C LYS A 416 -53.48 21.37 40.07
N ARG A 417 -52.34 21.86 40.55
CA ARG A 417 -52.28 22.82 41.65
C ARG A 417 -52.93 24.14 41.26
N ASP A 418 -52.58 24.70 40.10
CA ASP A 418 -53.09 26.00 39.65
C ASP A 418 -54.61 26.01 39.38
N LYS A 419 -55.25 24.83 39.32
CA LYS A 419 -56.70 24.65 39.20
C LYS A 419 -57.44 24.53 40.55
N LYS A 420 -56.72 24.33 41.65
CA LYS A 420 -57.27 24.27 43.02
C LYS A 420 -57.09 25.62 43.69
#